data_AF-A0A2S1R645-F1
#
_entry.id   AF-A0A2S1R645-F1
#
_cell.length_a   1.000
_cell.length_b   1.000
_cell.length_c   1.000
_cell.angle_alpha   90.00
_cell.angle_beta   90.00
_cell.angle_gamma   90.00
#
_symmetry.space_group_name_H-M   'P 1'
#
loop_
_entity.id
_entity.type
_entity.pdbx_description
1 polymer ?
#
loop_
_entity_poly.entity_id
_entity_poly.type
_entity_poly.pdbx_seq_one_letter_code
_entity_poly.pdbx_strand_id
1 'polypeptide(L)'
;MTDPTPGPRGTAHEPSVDPWKGLRGIMAGTLVLEAIVIGLVLTVIARLDDGAHFQPWKVWFVSLLAIAMLVASGLQRKPWAIPMNLTLAALAVAGWAVHWSMGVSGLLFAAVWGYILFLRRDLAGRMAGGYLPSQHD
;
A
#
# COMPACT_ATOMS: atom_id res chain seq x y z
N MET A 1 52.31 -8.54 5.36
CA MET A 1 50.91 -8.83 5.74
C MET A 1 50.47 -7.74 6.70
N THR A 2 49.80 -6.71 6.20
CA THR A 2 49.23 -5.65 7.04
C THR A 2 47.88 -6.14 7.56
N ASP A 3 47.84 -6.46 8.85
CA ASP A 3 46.63 -6.84 9.55
C ASP A 3 45.71 -5.60 9.64
N PRO A 4 44.45 -5.64 9.18
CA PRO A 4 43.57 -4.49 9.26
C PRO A 4 43.15 -4.29 10.72
N THR A 5 43.47 -3.12 11.28
CA THR A 5 43.07 -2.71 12.62
C THR A 5 41.54 -2.79 12.75
N PRO A 6 40.99 -3.54 13.72
CA PRO A 6 39.55 -3.60 13.93
C PRO A 6 39.05 -2.23 14.40
N GLY A 7 38.19 -1.57 13.60
CA GLY A 7 37.46 -0.40 14.05
C GLY A 7 36.54 -0.76 15.24
N PRO A 8 36.25 0.15 16.18
CA PRO A 8 35.48 -0.12 17.42
C PRO A 8 34.04 -0.66 17.29
N ARG A 9 33.57 -1.00 16.10
CA ARG A 9 32.32 -1.73 15.85
C ARG A 9 32.56 -2.66 14.68
N GLY A 10 32.20 -3.94 14.82
CA GLY A 10 32.32 -4.94 13.77
C GLY A 10 31.79 -4.41 12.44
N THR A 11 32.46 -4.77 11.35
CA THR A 11 32.11 -4.37 9.99
C THR A 11 30.63 -4.60 9.77
N ALA A 12 29.82 -3.54 9.70
CA ALA A 12 28.39 -3.64 9.44
C ALA A 12 28.21 -4.47 8.16
N HIS A 13 27.73 -5.70 8.31
CA HIS A 13 27.48 -6.55 7.14
C HIS A 13 26.31 -5.95 6.36
N GLU A 14 26.36 -6.08 5.03
CA GLU A 14 25.21 -5.71 4.21
C GLU A 14 24.00 -6.58 4.63
N PRO A 15 22.79 -6.01 4.78
CA PRO A 15 21.63 -6.77 5.20
C PRO A 15 21.44 -8.02 4.32
N SER A 16 21.37 -9.20 4.94
CA SER A 16 21.24 -10.49 4.24
C SER A 16 19.96 -10.61 3.39
N VAL A 17 18.94 -9.80 3.70
CA VAL A 17 17.67 -9.70 2.97
C VAL A 17 17.41 -8.23 2.63
N ASP A 18 17.18 -7.95 1.34
CA ASP A 18 16.81 -6.62 0.85
C ASP A 18 15.43 -6.18 1.42
N PRO A 19 15.39 -5.21 2.36
CA PRO A 19 14.15 -4.77 3.00
C PRO A 19 13.18 -4.12 1.99
N TRP A 20 13.71 -3.53 0.91
CA TRP A 20 12.91 -2.85 -0.10
C TRP A 20 12.05 -3.81 -0.91
N LYS A 21 12.52 -5.06 -1.07
CA LYS A 21 11.76 -6.13 -1.73
C LYS A 21 10.56 -6.56 -0.89
N GLY A 22 10.72 -6.63 0.44
CA GLY A 22 9.62 -6.88 1.38
C GLY A 22 8.58 -5.75 1.36
N LEU A 23 9.02 -4.49 1.42
CA LEU A 23 8.13 -3.33 1.39
C LEU A 23 7.30 -3.27 0.10
N ARG A 24 7.90 -3.63 -1.05
CA ARG A 24 7.18 -3.75 -2.33
C ARG A 24 6.11 -4.84 -2.32
N GLY A 25 6.38 -5.96 -1.65
CA GLY A 25 5.38 -7.01 -1.46
C GLY A 25 4.20 -6.52 -0.62
N ILE A 26 4.47 -5.80 0.47
CA ILE A 26 3.44 -5.22 1.35
C ILE A 26 2.57 -4.23 0.57
N MET A 27 3.18 -3.28 -0.15
CA MET A 27 2.43 -2.33 -0.97
C MET A 27 1.51 -3.06 -1.96
N ALA A 28 1.95 -4.17 -2.57
CA ALA A 28 1.17 -4.90 -3.57
C ALA A 28 0.01 -5.65 -2.92
N GLY A 29 0.27 -6.29 -1.77
CA GLY A 29 -0.76 -6.91 -0.95
C GLY A 29 -1.83 -5.90 -0.50
N THR A 30 -1.43 -4.70 -0.10
CA THR A 30 -2.36 -3.62 0.27
C THR A 30 -3.27 -3.23 -0.89
N LEU A 31 -2.75 -3.05 -2.11
CA LEU A 31 -3.58 -2.74 -3.28
C LEU A 31 -4.58 -3.86 -3.63
N VAL A 32 -4.16 -5.13 -3.53
CA VAL A 32 -5.07 -6.26 -3.79
C VAL A 32 -6.18 -6.30 -2.74
N LEU A 33 -5.82 -6.14 -1.47
CA LEU A 33 -6.80 -6.10 -0.39
C LEU A 33 -7.76 -4.92 -0.55
N GLU A 34 -7.25 -3.74 -0.93
CA GLU A 34 -8.05 -2.55 -1.24
C GLU A 34 -9.04 -2.81 -2.37
N ALA A 35 -8.57 -3.41 -3.47
CA ALA A 35 -9.43 -3.80 -4.59
C ALA A 35 -10.56 -4.75 -4.16
N ILE A 36 -10.26 -5.73 -3.30
CA ILE A 36 -11.26 -6.66 -2.77
C ILE A 36 -12.29 -5.91 -1.91
N VAL A 37 -11.85 -5.07 -0.98
CA VAL A 37 -12.75 -4.32 -0.09
C VAL A 37 -13.63 -3.36 -0.89
N ILE A 38 -13.07 -2.64 -1.87
CA ILE A 38 -13.84 -1.76 -2.76
C ILE A 38 -14.81 -2.57 -3.62
N GLY A 39 -14.42 -3.74 -4.12
CA GLY A 39 -15.35 -4.65 -4.82
C GLY A 39 -16.50 -5.11 -3.92
N LEU A 40 -16.23 -5.40 -2.64
CA LEU A 40 -17.24 -5.77 -1.66
C LEU A 40 -18.23 -4.63 -1.37
N VAL A 41 -17.87 -3.36 -1.58
CA VAL A 41 -18.81 -2.24 -1.46
C VAL A 41 -20.02 -2.41 -2.37
N LEU A 42 -19.86 -2.97 -3.58
CA LEU A 42 -21.00 -3.28 -4.46
C LEU A 42 -21.95 -4.29 -3.83
N THR A 43 -21.41 -5.30 -3.16
CA THR A 43 -22.23 -6.30 -2.46
C THR A 43 -22.98 -5.69 -1.27
N VAL A 44 -22.36 -4.71 -0.59
CA VAL A 44 -23.00 -3.93 0.48
C VAL A 44 -24.14 -3.07 -0.08
N ILE A 45 -23.91 -2.31 -1.15
CA ILE A 45 -24.95 -1.50 -1.81
C ILE A 45 -26.13 -2.37 -2.29
N ALA A 46 -25.84 -3.56 -2.81
CA ALA A 46 -26.86 -4.49 -3.29
C ALA A 46 -27.70 -5.14 -2.17
N ARG A 47 -27.14 -5.30 -0.96
CA ARG A 47 -27.77 -6.03 0.16
C ARG A 47 -28.34 -5.13 1.25
N LEU A 48 -27.82 -3.92 1.43
CA LEU A 48 -28.13 -3.09 2.61
C LEU A 48 -29.32 -2.16 2.40
N ASP A 49 -29.63 -1.77 1.16
CA ASP A 49 -30.69 -0.79 0.84
C ASP A 49 -31.81 -1.33 -0.06
N ASP A 50 -32.00 -2.66 -0.15
CA ASP A 50 -32.96 -3.30 -1.08
C ASP A 50 -32.85 -2.81 -2.54
N GLY A 51 -31.66 -2.35 -2.95
CA GLY A 51 -31.39 -1.82 -4.28
C GLY A 51 -31.81 -0.36 -4.51
N ALA A 52 -32.21 0.40 -3.48
CA ALA A 52 -32.61 1.81 -3.62
C ALA A 52 -31.49 2.72 -4.17
N HIS A 53 -30.23 2.33 -4.03
CA HIS A 53 -29.05 3.04 -4.58
C HIS A 53 -28.40 2.32 -5.76
N PHE A 54 -29.07 1.33 -6.36
CA PHE A 54 -28.57 0.52 -7.47
C PHE A 54 -28.66 1.27 -8.81
N GLN A 55 -27.89 2.33 -8.94
CA GLN A 55 -27.78 3.08 -10.19
C GLN A 55 -26.66 2.48 -11.06
N PRO A 56 -26.89 2.22 -12.36
CA PRO A 56 -25.92 1.56 -13.23
C PRO A 56 -24.54 2.25 -13.28
N TRP A 57 -24.51 3.58 -13.20
CA TRP A 57 -23.26 4.35 -13.22
C TRP A 57 -22.38 4.10 -11.98
N LYS A 58 -22.99 3.87 -10.80
CA LYS A 58 -22.28 3.54 -9.56
C LYS A 58 -21.62 2.17 -9.65
N VAL A 59 -22.34 1.20 -10.19
CA VAL A 59 -21.84 -0.17 -10.42
C VAL A 59 -20.64 -0.15 -11.36
N TRP A 60 -20.75 0.58 -12.47
CA TRP A 60 -19.65 0.74 -13.43
C TRP A 60 -18.43 1.40 -12.79
N PHE A 61 -18.60 2.50 -12.06
CA PHE A 61 -17.49 3.23 -11.44
C PHE A 61 -16.72 2.36 -10.45
N VAL A 62 -17.42 1.69 -9.53
CA VAL A 62 -16.76 0.85 -8.50
C VAL A 62 -16.09 -0.38 -9.13
N SER A 63 -16.74 -1.02 -10.10
CA SER A 63 -16.15 -2.18 -10.78
C SER A 63 -14.88 -1.79 -11.54
N LEU A 64 -14.92 -0.67 -12.27
CA LEU A 64 -13.76 -0.17 -13.02
C LEU A 64 -12.62 0.21 -12.08
N LEU A 65 -12.94 0.85 -10.94
CA LEU A 65 -11.95 1.22 -9.93
C LEU A 65 -11.31 -0.02 -9.28
N ALA A 66 -12.10 -1.02 -8.90
CA ALA A 66 -11.60 -2.26 -8.32
C ALA A 66 -10.66 -3.00 -9.29
N ILE A 67 -11.05 -3.11 -10.56
CA ILE A 67 -10.20 -3.72 -11.60
C ILE A 67 -8.93 -2.90 -11.81
N ALA A 68 -9.03 -1.58 -11.87
CA ALA A 68 -7.87 -0.70 -12.02
C ALA A 68 -6.88 -0.86 -10.86
N MET A 69 -7.37 -0.97 -9.62
CA MET A 69 -6.56 -1.26 -8.44
C MET A 69 -5.90 -2.64 -8.51
N LEU A 70 -6.63 -3.65 -8.98
CA LEU A 70 -6.09 -5.01 -9.15
C LEU A 70 -4.94 -5.04 -10.17
N VAL A 71 -5.13 -4.38 -11.33
CA VAL A 71 -4.11 -4.23 -12.37
C VAL A 71 -2.92 -3.42 -11.85
N ALA A 72 -3.18 -2.33 -11.12
CA ALA A 72 -2.16 -1.51 -10.49
C ALA A 72 -1.31 -2.30 -9.48
N SER A 73 -1.87 -3.31 -8.81
CA SER A 73 -1.12 -4.19 -7.90
C SER A 73 0.00 -4.97 -8.61
N GLY A 74 -0.18 -5.31 -9.89
CA GLY A 74 0.85 -5.94 -10.72
C GLY A 74 1.96 -4.97 -11.16
N LEU A 75 1.67 -3.67 -11.21
CA LEU A 75 2.58 -2.62 -11.68
C LEU A 75 3.46 -2.01 -10.58
N GLN A 76 3.39 -2.54 -9.37
CA GLN A 76 4.14 -2.05 -8.21
C GLN A 76 5.66 -2.13 -8.31
N ARG A 77 6.20 -2.78 -9.35
CA ARG A 77 7.63 -2.78 -9.64
C ARG A 77 8.13 -1.46 -10.24
N LYS A 78 7.25 -0.54 -10.62
CA LYS A 78 7.60 0.73 -11.28
C LYS A 78 7.80 1.88 -10.29
N PRO A 79 8.69 2.86 -10.59
CA PRO A 79 8.96 4.00 -9.71
C PRO A 79 7.75 4.93 -9.54
N TRP A 80 6.80 4.91 -10.47
CA TRP A 80 5.54 5.66 -10.39
C TRP A 80 4.45 4.98 -9.57
N ALA A 81 4.72 3.83 -8.94
CA ALA A 81 3.70 3.09 -8.19
C ALA A 81 3.17 3.89 -7.00
N ILE A 82 4.03 4.64 -6.29
CA ILE A 82 3.61 5.44 -5.13
C ILE A 82 2.58 6.53 -5.49
N PRO A 83 2.84 7.43 -6.46
CA PRO A 83 1.83 8.43 -6.84
C PRO A 83 0.57 7.80 -7.46
N MET A 84 0.69 6.66 -8.16
CA MET A 84 -0.46 5.91 -8.66
C MET A 84 -1.34 5.41 -7.51
N ASN A 85 -0.75 4.80 -6.49
CA ASN A 85 -1.47 4.26 -5.33
C ASN A 85 -2.14 5.38 -4.54
N LEU A 86 -1.47 6.52 -4.35
CA LEU A 86 -2.05 7.68 -3.68
C LEU A 86 -3.26 8.22 -4.45
N THR A 87 -3.15 8.29 -5.78
CA THR A 87 -4.26 8.72 -6.65
C THR A 87 -5.44 7.76 -6.55
N LEU A 88 -5.20 6.46 -6.58
CA LEU A 88 -6.25 5.43 -6.44
C LEU A 88 -6.92 5.49 -5.05
N ALA A 89 -6.15 5.64 -3.98
CA ALA A 89 -6.68 5.81 -2.64
C ALA A 89 -7.52 7.08 -2.52
N ALA A 90 -7.06 8.21 -3.09
CA ALA A 90 -7.83 9.46 -3.11
C ALA A 90 -9.14 9.32 -3.91
N LEU A 91 -9.12 8.60 -5.04
CA LEU A 91 -10.33 8.27 -5.79
C LEU A 91 -11.29 7.38 -4.98
N ALA A 92 -10.77 6.44 -4.20
CA ALA A 92 -11.57 5.64 -3.28
C ALA A 92 -12.23 6.50 -2.18
N VAL A 93 -11.51 7.48 -1.61
CA VAL A 93 -12.09 8.45 -0.66
C VAL A 93 -13.17 9.30 -1.33
N ALA A 94 -12.94 9.76 -2.56
CA ALA A 94 -13.93 10.50 -3.35
C ALA A 94 -15.18 9.66 -3.68
N GLY A 95 -15.11 8.34 -3.50
CA GLY A 95 -16.24 7.41 -3.55
C GLY A 95 -17.37 7.70 -2.55
N TRP A 96 -17.20 8.67 -1.64
CA TRP A 96 -18.28 9.15 -0.76
C TRP A 96 -19.54 9.58 -1.52
N ALA A 97 -19.38 10.09 -2.75
CA ALA A 97 -20.50 10.45 -3.64
C ALA A 97 -21.31 9.22 -4.12
N VAL A 98 -20.71 8.04 -4.11
CA VAL A 98 -21.36 6.77 -4.48
C VAL A 98 -22.13 6.21 -3.30
N HIS A 99 -21.45 6.02 -2.16
CA HIS A 99 -22.05 5.50 -0.94
C HIS A 99 -21.14 5.83 0.26
N TRP A 100 -21.72 6.06 1.43
CA TRP A 100 -20.97 6.42 2.64
C TRP A 100 -19.94 5.33 3.02
N SER A 101 -20.30 4.05 2.83
CA SER A 101 -19.38 2.93 3.12
C SER A 101 -18.14 2.95 2.23
N MET A 102 -18.26 3.39 0.97
CA MET A 102 -17.12 3.53 0.06
C MET A 102 -16.14 4.58 0.57
N GLY A 103 -16.67 5.74 0.98
CA GLY A 103 -15.87 6.82 1.53
C GLY A 103 -15.14 6.41 2.82
N VAL A 104 -15.81 5.69 3.72
CA VAL A 104 -15.20 5.16 4.96
C VAL A 104 -14.11 4.15 4.64
N SER A 105 -14.35 3.19 3.74
CA SER A 105 -13.34 2.22 3.31
C SER A 105 -12.14 2.90 2.65
N GLY A 106 -12.39 3.87 1.76
CA GLY A 106 -11.33 4.65 1.13
C GLY A 106 -10.48 5.41 2.15
N LEU A 107 -11.11 6.03 3.16
CA LEU A 107 -10.39 6.76 4.21
C LEU A 107 -9.50 5.83 5.04
N LEU A 108 -9.99 4.63 5.39
CA LEU A 108 -9.21 3.62 6.08
C LEU A 108 -7.97 3.23 5.26
N PHE A 109 -8.12 2.98 3.96
CA PHE A 109 -6.98 2.67 3.10
C PHE A 109 -6.03 3.86 2.91
N ALA A 110 -6.54 5.08 2.81
CA ALA A 110 -5.70 6.27 2.78
C ALA A 110 -4.82 6.37 4.05
N ALA A 111 -5.35 6.02 5.22
CA ALA A 111 -4.58 5.95 6.46
C ALA A 111 -3.50 4.84 6.41
N VAL A 112 -3.84 3.66 5.88
CA VAL A 112 -2.88 2.56 5.67
C VAL A 112 -1.75 2.99 4.73
N TRP A 113 -2.06 3.65 3.61
CA TRP A 113 -1.06 4.19 2.70
C TRP A 113 -0.16 5.23 3.37
N GLY A 114 -0.75 6.14 4.17
CA GLY A 114 0.01 7.08 5.00
C GLY A 114 0.98 6.37 5.93
N TYR A 115 0.55 5.29 6.58
CA TYR A 115 1.38 4.48 7.47
C TYR A 115 2.50 3.74 6.72
N ILE A 116 2.23 3.16 5.54
CA ILE A 116 3.25 2.52 4.71
C ILE A 116 4.32 3.53 4.27
N LEU A 117 3.92 4.75 3.90
CA LEU A 117 4.87 5.82 3.55
C LEU A 117 5.68 6.30 4.74
N PHE A 118 5.07 6.33 5.93
CA PHE A 118 5.77 6.60 7.18
C PHE A 118 6.82 5.52 7.46
N LEU A 119 6.44 4.24 7.43
CA LEU A 119 7.36 3.12 7.57
C LEU A 119 8.51 3.19 6.56
N ARG A 120 8.21 3.49 5.29
CA ARG A 120 9.24 3.66 4.26
C ARG A 120 10.29 4.71 4.64
N ARG A 121 9.85 5.84 5.20
CA ARG A 121 10.74 6.91 5.66
C ARG A 121 11.52 6.50 6.90
N ASP A 122 10.87 5.86 7.86
CA ASP A 122 11.50 5.37 9.09
C ASP A 122 12.58 4.31 8.77
N LEU A 123 12.26 3.32 7.94
CA LEU A 123 13.23 2.30 7.49
C LEU A 123 14.41 2.93 6.74
N ALA A 124 14.16 3.92 5.86
CA ALA A 124 15.22 4.65 5.18
C ALA A 124 16.17 5.36 6.17
N GLY A 125 15.62 5.99 7.22
CA GLY A 125 16.38 6.62 8.28
C GLY A 125 17.21 5.62 9.09
N ARG A 126 16.64 4.47 9.43
CA ARG A 126 17.33 3.40 10.18
C ARG A 126 18.46 2.76 9.39
N MET A 127 18.28 2.56 8.08
CA MET A 127 19.33 2.07 7.17
C MET A 127 20.49 3.06 7.05
N ALA A 128 20.20 4.36 6.93
CA ALA A 128 21.23 5.39 6.87
C ALA A 128 22.03 5.51 8.19
N GLY A 129 21.42 5.16 9.32
CA GLY A 129 22.06 5.18 10.64
C GLY A 129 22.79 3.89 11.05
N GLY A 130 22.71 2.81 10.27
CA GLY A 130 23.38 1.54 10.57
C GLY A 130 22.77 0.75 11.76
N TYR A 131 21.48 0.94 12.06
CA TYR A 131 20.79 0.34 13.22
C TYR A 131 20.02 -0.95 12.91
N LEU A 132 20.27 -1.60 11.76
CA LEU A 132 19.56 -2.83 11.41
C LEU A 132 20.12 -4.00 12.22
N PRO A 133 19.30 -4.76 12.99
CA PRO A 133 19.76 -5.94 13.73
C PRO A 133 20.46 -6.96 12.82
N SER A 134 20.02 -7.09 11.57
CA SER A 134 20.64 -7.95 10.55
C SER A 134 22.03 -7.51 10.08
N GLN A 135 22.56 -6.38 10.58
CA GLN A 135 23.94 -5.91 10.36
C GLN A 135 24.85 -6.20 11.56
N HIS A 136 24.29 -6.72 12.65
CA HIS A 136 24.99 -7.04 13.90
C HIS A 136 25.07 -8.55 14.18
N ASP A 137 24.63 -9.39 13.22
CA ASP A 137 24.78 -10.85 13.25
C ASP A 137 26.05 -11.29 12.50
#